data_AF-A0A2V9UN28-F1
#
_entry.id   AF-A0A2V9UN28-F1
#
_cell.length_a   1.000
_cell.length_b   1.000
_cell.length_c   1.000
_cell.angle_alpha   90.00
_cell.angle_beta   90.00
_cell.angle_gamma   90.00
#
_symmetry.space_group_name_H-M   'P 1'
#
loop_
_entity.id
_entity.type
_entity.pdbx_description
1 polymer ?
#
loop_
_entity_poly.entity_id
_entity_poly.type
_entity_poly.pdbx_seq_one_letter_code
_entity_poly.pdbx_strand_id
1 'polypeptide(L)'
;MKKLVTVSVIALGVLILSALSFAQDSKSKTADPNAPQPSINCLFTFTGGAQNTFLRYCVTDGGNILGLESPQGHFLVPDNREGYGICDEGTGVSYFDYGAFGASSNWGPVNVVSHSAKSVKMTRNTSDGIWTLTQTFTLIAGTTPMVKNVMTLKNNTAASRLAFLLRYADTDIDGDVSNNLDATNESASSWNSVSTPNENATAHGLMLQNVGIARVTHQALAQNTPSGPNPCNPFAVFPQAPLVQVDGSIALIYQAFVGGGTSAIATIGYRGF
;
A
#
# COMPACT_ATOMS: atom_id res chain seq x y z
N MET A 1 61.07 -49.87 -10.51
CA MET A 1 60.34 -49.67 -9.25
C MET A 1 59.40 -48.47 -9.40
N LYS A 2 58.14 -48.68 -9.79
CA LYS A 2 57.12 -47.61 -9.88
C LYS A 2 56.18 -47.78 -8.69
N LYS A 3 56.16 -46.78 -7.80
CA LYS A 3 55.30 -46.72 -6.60
C LYS A 3 53.85 -46.47 -7.03
N LEU A 4 52.95 -47.34 -6.58
CA LEU A 4 51.51 -47.17 -6.67
C LEU A 4 51.08 -46.19 -5.56
N VAL A 5 50.51 -45.05 -5.93
CA VAL A 5 49.97 -44.05 -4.98
C VAL A 5 48.47 -44.31 -4.84
N THR A 6 48.05 -44.72 -3.64
CA THR A 6 46.64 -44.91 -3.28
C THR A 6 46.05 -43.54 -2.91
N VAL A 7 45.16 -43.01 -3.75
CA VAL A 7 44.42 -41.77 -3.46
C VAL A 7 43.18 -42.15 -2.66
N SER A 8 43.12 -41.71 -1.41
CA SER A 8 41.94 -41.83 -0.54
C SER A 8 40.92 -40.75 -0.92
N VAL A 9 39.70 -41.18 -1.28
CA VAL A 9 38.56 -40.29 -1.54
C VAL A 9 37.97 -39.88 -0.21
N ILE A 10 38.10 -38.60 0.15
CA ILE A 10 37.44 -38.00 1.31
C ILE A 10 36.00 -37.69 0.91
N ALA A 11 35.05 -38.35 1.56
CA ALA A 11 33.62 -38.11 1.38
C ALA A 11 33.26 -36.70 1.89
N LEU A 12 32.75 -35.86 0.98
CA LEU A 12 32.24 -34.52 1.29
C LEU A 12 30.87 -34.66 1.98
N GLY A 13 30.80 -34.32 3.25
CA GLY A 13 29.58 -34.31 4.03
C GLY A 13 28.58 -33.28 3.51
N VAL A 14 27.39 -33.74 3.14
CA VAL A 14 26.24 -32.90 2.77
C VAL A 14 25.70 -32.25 4.04
N LEU A 15 25.88 -30.93 4.19
CA LEU A 15 25.19 -30.14 5.20
C LEU A 15 23.74 -29.96 4.76
N ILE A 16 22.83 -30.66 5.45
CA ILE A 16 21.38 -30.49 5.28
C ILE A 16 20.99 -29.18 5.97
N LEU A 17 20.73 -28.14 5.18
CA LEU A 17 20.14 -26.89 5.65
C LEU A 17 18.67 -27.19 5.98
N SER A 18 18.36 -27.37 7.27
CA SER A 18 16.99 -27.52 7.75
C SER A 18 16.22 -26.22 7.50
N ALA A 19 15.34 -26.24 6.50
CA ALA A 19 14.37 -25.18 6.27
C ALA A 19 13.42 -25.11 7.46
N LEU A 20 13.53 -24.05 8.26
CA LEU A 20 12.48 -23.65 9.18
C LEU A 20 11.31 -23.16 8.32
N SER A 21 10.30 -24.02 8.14
CA SER A 21 9.00 -23.57 7.63
C SER A 21 8.36 -22.65 8.66
N PHE A 22 8.49 -21.34 8.45
CA PHE A 22 7.57 -20.39 9.07
C PHE A 22 6.21 -20.59 8.40
N ALA A 23 5.28 -21.22 9.12
CA ALA A 23 3.87 -21.17 8.78
C ALA A 23 3.38 -19.73 9.05
N GLN A 24 3.59 -18.82 8.08
CA GLN A 24 2.92 -17.52 8.10
C GLN A 24 1.50 -17.71 7.57
N ASP A 25 0.52 -17.37 8.41
CA ASP A 25 -0.90 -17.42 8.06
C ASP A 25 -1.17 -16.51 6.85
N SER A 26 -1.62 -17.11 5.74
CA SER A 26 -1.81 -16.48 4.43
C SER A 26 -3.06 -15.60 4.34
N LYS A 27 -3.73 -15.34 5.46
CA LYS A 27 -5.00 -14.61 5.51
C LYS A 27 -4.78 -13.10 5.60
N SER A 28 -5.72 -12.34 5.04
CA SER A 28 -5.87 -10.91 5.33
C SER A 28 -5.85 -10.72 6.85
N LYS A 29 -5.05 -9.75 7.35
CA LYS A 29 -5.03 -9.46 8.78
C LYS A 29 -6.29 -8.70 9.13
N THR A 30 -7.14 -9.34 9.92
CA THR A 30 -8.29 -8.69 10.54
C THR A 30 -7.81 -7.64 11.54
N ALA A 31 -8.60 -6.58 11.71
CA ALA A 31 -8.40 -5.55 12.71
C ALA A 31 -8.06 -6.16 14.10
N ASP A 32 -7.13 -5.53 14.83
CA ASP A 32 -6.97 -5.85 16.25
C ASP A 32 -8.20 -5.28 16.99
N PRO A 33 -8.99 -6.11 17.70
CA PRO A 33 -10.19 -5.64 18.40
C PRO A 33 -9.89 -4.59 19.48
N ASN A 34 -8.63 -4.47 19.92
CA ASN A 34 -8.19 -3.48 20.89
C ASN A 34 -7.49 -2.27 20.25
N ALA A 35 -7.31 -2.26 18.93
CA ALA A 35 -6.77 -1.08 18.27
C ALA A 35 -7.76 0.09 18.35
N PRO A 36 -7.27 1.34 18.50
CA PRO A 36 -8.09 2.51 18.29
C PRO A 36 -8.79 2.42 16.94
N GLN A 37 -10.09 2.72 16.92
CA GLN A 37 -10.83 2.75 15.67
C GLN A 37 -10.20 3.77 14.72
N PRO A 38 -9.90 3.40 13.48
CA PRO A 38 -9.32 4.33 12.52
C PRO A 38 -10.23 5.52 12.32
N SER A 39 -9.64 6.71 12.26
CA SER A 39 -10.43 7.92 12.13
C SER A 39 -11.13 7.98 10.80
N ILE A 40 -12.44 8.20 10.86
CA ILE A 40 -13.32 8.51 9.73
C ILE A 40 -13.49 10.02 9.55
N ASN A 41 -12.74 10.84 10.30
CA ASN A 41 -12.89 12.28 10.25
C ASN A 41 -12.01 12.86 9.15
N CYS A 42 -12.63 13.66 8.28
CA CYS A 42 -11.92 14.45 7.30
C CYS A 42 -11.16 15.60 8.00
N LEU A 43 -9.82 15.61 7.93
CA LEU A 43 -9.00 16.66 8.54
C LEU A 43 -8.54 17.71 7.51
N PHE A 44 -8.14 17.26 6.31
CA PHE A 44 -7.71 18.15 5.23
C PHE A 44 -8.38 17.79 3.91
N THR A 45 -9.31 18.63 3.46
CA THR A 45 -9.91 18.51 2.12
C THR A 45 -9.07 19.27 1.11
N PHE A 46 -8.76 18.62 -0.01
CA PHE A 46 -8.14 19.24 -1.17
C PHE A 46 -9.09 19.15 -2.35
N THR A 47 -9.19 20.22 -3.13
CA THR A 47 -10.04 20.27 -4.33
C THR A 47 -9.35 21.09 -5.41
N GLY A 48 -9.41 20.64 -6.65
CA GLY A 48 -8.92 21.38 -7.80
C GLY A 48 -9.57 20.91 -9.10
N GLY A 49 -9.47 21.75 -10.13
CA GLY A 49 -10.07 21.47 -11.43
C GLY A 49 -11.60 21.55 -11.45
N ALA A 50 -12.19 21.15 -12.57
CA ALA A 50 -13.63 21.08 -12.80
C ALA A 50 -13.93 20.02 -13.85
N GLN A 51 -15.14 19.46 -13.83
CA GLN A 51 -15.59 18.43 -14.78
C GLN A 51 -14.55 17.29 -14.89
N ASN A 52 -14.05 17.01 -16.09
CA ASN A 52 -13.08 15.95 -16.36
C ASN A 52 -11.70 16.14 -15.70
N THR A 53 -11.39 17.36 -15.23
CA THR A 53 -10.13 17.66 -14.52
C THR A 53 -10.32 17.83 -13.02
N PHE A 54 -11.54 17.62 -12.54
CA PHE A 54 -11.86 17.74 -11.13
C PHE A 54 -11.19 16.62 -10.33
N LEU A 55 -10.60 17.00 -9.20
CA LEU A 55 -10.11 16.07 -8.20
C LEU A 55 -10.44 16.64 -6.82
N ARG A 56 -11.12 15.84 -6.01
CA ARG A 56 -11.35 16.10 -4.59
C ARG A 56 -10.95 14.88 -3.78
N TYR A 57 -10.26 15.09 -2.68
CA TYR A 57 -9.96 14.05 -1.71
C TYR A 57 -9.83 14.63 -0.32
N CYS A 58 -10.04 13.82 0.70
CA CYS A 58 -9.74 14.21 2.07
C CYS A 58 -8.65 13.34 2.69
N VAL A 59 -7.75 13.95 3.47
CA VAL A 59 -6.80 13.23 4.32
C VAL A 59 -7.35 13.20 5.75
N THR A 60 -7.43 12.00 6.34
CA THR A 60 -7.86 11.79 7.73
C THR A 60 -6.76 12.15 8.73
N ASP A 61 -7.11 12.26 10.01
CA ASP A 61 -6.12 12.38 11.07
C ASP A 61 -5.23 11.12 11.21
N GLY A 62 -5.62 9.98 10.62
CA GLY A 62 -4.84 8.74 10.55
C GLY A 62 -3.82 8.71 9.40
N GLY A 63 -3.91 9.65 8.45
CA GLY A 63 -3.07 9.64 7.25
C GLY A 63 -3.59 8.73 6.13
N ASN A 64 -4.90 8.49 6.10
CA ASN A 64 -5.61 7.78 5.01
C ASN A 64 -6.34 8.79 4.12
N ILE A 65 -6.68 8.37 2.90
CA ILE A 65 -7.56 9.11 2.00
C ILE A 65 -9.01 8.71 2.29
N LEU A 66 -9.76 9.63 2.87
CA LEU A 66 -11.20 9.53 3.04
C LEU A 66 -11.89 10.10 1.81
N GLY A 67 -12.36 9.21 0.94
CA GLY A 67 -13.02 9.61 -0.29
C GLY A 67 -12.04 10.16 -1.33
N LEU A 68 -12.16 9.68 -2.55
CA LEU A 68 -11.50 10.26 -3.71
C LEU A 68 -12.53 10.40 -4.81
N GLU A 69 -12.69 11.62 -5.32
CA GLU A 69 -13.61 11.94 -6.40
C GLU A 69 -12.84 12.50 -7.59
N SER A 70 -12.99 11.85 -8.74
CA SER A 70 -12.41 12.24 -10.02
C SER A 70 -13.01 11.37 -11.12
N PRO A 71 -13.60 11.91 -12.20
CA PRO A 71 -13.91 13.33 -12.42
C PRO A 71 -15.05 13.83 -11.53
N GLN A 72 -15.54 15.06 -11.75
CA GLN A 72 -16.58 15.67 -10.91
C GLN A 72 -17.85 14.82 -10.90
N GLY A 73 -18.33 14.45 -9.72
CA GLY A 73 -19.49 13.58 -9.50
C GLY A 73 -19.16 12.09 -9.35
N HIS A 74 -17.90 11.69 -9.53
CA HIS A 74 -17.50 10.28 -9.63
C HIS A 74 -16.54 9.86 -8.52
N PHE A 75 -17.03 9.01 -7.61
CA PHE A 75 -16.29 8.56 -6.43
C PHE A 75 -15.54 7.28 -6.75
N LEU A 76 -14.23 7.30 -6.59
CA LEU A 76 -13.34 6.19 -6.93
C LEU A 76 -12.87 5.40 -5.70
N VAL A 77 -12.91 6.03 -4.54
CA VAL A 77 -12.60 5.40 -3.24
C VAL A 77 -13.75 5.73 -2.30
N PRO A 78 -14.47 4.73 -1.76
CA PRO A 78 -15.55 4.92 -0.80
C PRO A 78 -15.02 5.32 0.58
N ASP A 79 -15.93 5.78 1.46
CA ASP A 79 -15.60 6.38 2.75
C ASP A 79 -14.66 5.53 3.63
N ASN A 80 -13.41 5.99 3.74
CA ASN A 80 -12.34 5.49 4.61
C ASN A 80 -11.86 4.05 4.33
N ARG A 81 -11.92 3.56 3.09
CA ARG A 81 -11.45 2.20 2.76
C ARG A 81 -10.09 2.17 2.07
N GLU A 82 -9.21 3.04 2.51
CA GLU A 82 -7.88 3.27 1.96
C GLU A 82 -6.90 3.30 3.11
N GLY A 83 -5.65 2.90 2.86
CA GLY A 83 -4.66 2.97 3.91
C GLY A 83 -3.29 2.47 3.55
N TYR A 84 -2.53 2.15 4.58
CA TYR A 84 -1.10 1.85 4.47
C TYR A 84 -0.66 0.79 5.47
N GLY A 85 0.48 0.17 5.19
CA GLY A 85 1.06 -0.84 6.05
C GLY A 85 2.58 -0.91 5.96
N ILE A 86 3.20 -1.44 7.02
CA ILE A 86 4.62 -1.72 7.13
C ILE A 86 4.76 -3.15 7.64
N CYS A 87 5.70 -3.90 7.06
CA CYS A 87 6.27 -5.05 7.73
C CYS A 87 7.72 -4.77 8.11
N ASP A 88 8.07 -5.04 9.36
CA ASP A 88 9.46 -5.26 9.75
C ASP A 88 9.79 -6.74 9.53
N GLU A 89 10.43 -7.06 8.41
CA GLU A 89 10.72 -8.46 8.02
C GLU A 89 11.68 -9.15 9.00
N GLY A 90 12.53 -8.38 9.70
CA GLY A 90 13.45 -8.93 10.69
C GLY A 90 12.75 -9.47 11.93
N THR A 91 11.57 -8.95 12.25
CA THR A 91 10.78 -9.33 13.44
C THR A 91 9.44 -9.98 13.11
N GLY A 92 8.98 -9.89 11.85
CA GLY A 92 7.66 -10.33 11.42
C GLY A 92 6.52 -9.45 11.95
N VAL A 93 6.83 -8.27 12.50
CA VAL A 93 5.81 -7.37 13.07
C VAL A 93 5.20 -6.51 11.96
N SER A 94 3.87 -6.53 11.89
CA SER A 94 3.09 -5.72 10.97
C SER A 94 2.53 -4.48 11.66
N TYR A 95 2.58 -3.34 10.98
CA TYR A 95 1.94 -2.09 11.39
C TYR A 95 1.01 -1.67 10.25
N PHE A 96 -0.28 -1.52 10.47
CA PHE A 96 -1.20 -1.13 9.41
C PHE A 96 -2.31 -0.24 9.92
N ASP A 97 -2.85 0.56 9.01
CA ASP A 97 -4.06 1.35 9.20
C ASP A 97 -4.79 1.33 7.86
N TYR A 98 -5.88 0.58 7.79
CA TYR A 98 -6.72 0.39 6.60
C TYR A 98 -8.08 1.07 6.74
N GLY A 99 -8.14 2.13 7.57
CA GLY A 99 -9.35 2.91 7.77
C GLY A 99 -10.50 2.05 8.30
N ALA A 100 -11.64 2.02 7.62
CA ALA A 100 -12.81 1.25 8.03
C ALA A 100 -12.56 -0.26 8.16
N PHE A 101 -11.52 -0.81 7.53
CA PHE A 101 -11.13 -2.22 7.69
C PHE A 101 -10.23 -2.48 8.90
N GLY A 102 -9.92 -1.44 9.67
CA GLY A 102 -9.22 -1.51 10.94
C GLY A 102 -7.74 -1.18 10.86
N ALA A 103 -7.12 -1.14 12.04
CA ALA A 103 -5.70 -0.84 12.22
C ALA A 103 -5.07 -1.83 13.20
N SER A 104 -3.74 -1.85 13.23
CA SER A 104 -2.97 -2.46 14.30
C SER A 104 -2.87 -1.53 15.50
N SER A 105 -2.76 -2.11 16.70
CA SER A 105 -2.67 -1.37 17.98
C SER A 105 -1.28 -0.76 18.25
N ASN A 106 -0.29 -1.03 17.38
CA ASN A 106 1.12 -0.70 17.58
C ASN A 106 1.55 0.63 16.91
N TRP A 107 0.62 1.57 16.79
CA TRP A 107 0.89 2.91 16.28
C TRP A 107 0.84 3.97 17.38
N GLY A 108 1.81 4.88 17.35
CA GLY A 108 1.74 6.14 18.08
C GLY A 108 0.75 7.13 17.44
N PRO A 109 0.53 8.28 18.09
CA PRO A 109 -0.35 9.33 17.57
C PRO A 109 0.22 9.92 16.27
N VAL A 110 -0.69 10.40 15.41
CA VAL A 110 -0.32 11.15 14.21
C VAL A 110 0.00 12.59 14.57
N ASN A 111 1.05 13.13 13.96
CA ASN A 111 1.46 14.51 14.11
C ASN A 111 1.40 15.21 12.74
N VAL A 112 0.67 16.31 12.65
CA VAL A 112 0.71 17.18 11.46
C VAL A 112 1.97 18.03 11.54
N VAL A 113 2.88 17.86 10.57
CA VAL A 113 4.16 18.59 10.51
C VAL A 113 3.99 19.92 9.79
N SER A 114 3.25 19.93 8.69
CA SER A 114 2.94 21.15 7.94
C SER A 114 1.71 20.94 7.06
N HIS A 115 1.02 22.02 6.71
CA HIS A 115 -0.04 21.99 5.72
C HIS A 115 -0.13 23.31 4.95
N SER A 116 -0.82 23.25 3.82
CA SER A 116 -1.13 24.36 2.92
C SER A 116 -2.43 24.05 2.19
N ALA A 117 -2.92 24.95 1.34
CA ALA A 117 -4.10 24.70 0.51
C ALA A 117 -3.95 23.55 -0.50
N LYS A 118 -2.73 23.05 -0.76
CA LYS A 118 -2.45 22.00 -1.76
C LYS A 118 -1.70 20.80 -1.22
N SER A 119 -1.26 20.82 0.03
CA SER A 119 -0.46 19.74 0.58
C SER A 119 -0.54 19.67 2.10
N VAL A 120 -0.50 18.45 2.63
CA VAL A 120 -0.30 18.18 4.06
C VAL A 120 0.83 17.17 4.22
N LYS A 121 1.66 17.39 5.25
CA LYS A 121 2.71 16.48 5.70
C LYS A 121 2.42 16.03 7.12
N MET A 122 2.40 14.73 7.34
CA MET A 122 2.09 14.10 8.62
C MET A 122 3.14 13.05 8.97
N THR A 123 3.34 12.79 10.26
CA THR A 123 4.23 11.75 10.76
C THR A 123 3.55 10.86 11.79
N ARG A 124 3.95 9.59 11.82
CA ARG A 124 3.49 8.61 12.81
C ARG A 124 4.65 7.69 13.18
N ASN A 125 4.86 7.48 14.47
CA ASN A 125 5.84 6.53 14.98
C ASN A 125 5.16 5.20 15.27
N THR A 126 5.86 4.08 15.14
CA THR A 126 5.41 2.82 15.72
C THR A 126 5.58 2.86 17.24
N SER A 127 4.74 2.13 17.98
CA SER A 127 4.72 2.16 19.45
C SER A 127 6.01 1.63 20.08
N ASP A 128 6.74 0.78 19.35
CA ASP A 128 8.06 0.26 19.73
C ASP A 128 9.21 1.19 19.33
N GLY A 129 8.91 2.30 18.65
CA GLY A 129 9.88 3.29 18.22
C GLY A 129 10.79 2.86 17.07
N ILE A 130 10.61 1.68 16.47
CA ILE A 130 11.49 1.20 15.39
C ILE A 130 11.32 2.06 14.13
N TRP A 131 10.09 2.39 13.77
CA TRP A 131 9.78 3.06 12.51
C TRP A 131 9.14 4.43 12.74
N THR A 132 9.51 5.37 11.87
CA THR A 132 8.77 6.62 11.66
C THR A 132 8.27 6.64 10.23
N LEU A 133 6.95 6.68 10.03
CA LEU A 133 6.35 6.93 8.73
C LEU A 133 6.05 8.41 8.58
N THR A 134 6.58 9.04 7.54
CA THR A 134 6.20 10.39 7.12
C THR A 134 5.42 10.30 5.83
N GLN A 135 4.25 10.91 5.78
CA GLN A 135 3.40 10.93 4.58
C GLN A 135 3.20 12.38 4.15
N THR A 136 3.41 12.67 2.86
CA THR A 136 3.12 13.97 2.27
C THR A 136 2.14 13.79 1.13
N PHE A 137 0.92 14.30 1.31
CA PHE A 137 -0.09 14.36 0.27
C PHE A 137 0.01 15.70 -0.44
N THR A 138 -0.03 15.70 -1.76
CA THR A 138 -0.02 16.90 -2.59
C THR A 138 -1.05 16.77 -3.69
N LEU A 139 -1.93 17.77 -3.80
CA LEU A 139 -2.81 17.94 -4.96
C LEU A 139 -1.96 18.40 -6.15
N ILE A 140 -1.90 17.57 -7.20
CA ILE A 140 -1.33 17.93 -8.48
C ILE A 140 -2.49 18.24 -9.43
N ALA A 141 -2.69 19.52 -9.71
CA ALA A 141 -3.68 19.97 -10.69
C ALA A 141 -3.14 19.88 -12.12
N GLY A 142 -4.02 19.84 -13.10
CA GLY A 142 -3.67 19.81 -14.52
C GLY A 142 -4.75 19.11 -15.34
N THR A 143 -4.40 18.75 -16.57
CA THR A 143 -5.28 17.95 -17.45
C THR A 143 -5.41 16.50 -16.99
N THR A 144 -4.44 16.00 -16.23
CA THR A 144 -4.45 14.68 -15.58
C THR A 144 -4.20 14.88 -14.07
N PRO A 145 -5.21 15.35 -13.32
CA PRO A 145 -5.05 15.64 -11.90
C PRO A 145 -4.68 14.35 -11.14
N MET A 146 -3.90 14.49 -10.08
CA MET A 146 -3.58 13.35 -9.21
C MET A 146 -3.36 13.74 -7.76
N VAL A 147 -3.64 12.81 -6.85
CA VAL A 147 -3.10 12.88 -5.50
C VAL A 147 -1.71 12.28 -5.55
N LYS A 148 -0.68 13.08 -5.24
CA LYS A 148 0.67 12.56 -5.04
C LYS A 148 0.87 12.31 -3.55
N ASN A 149 1.08 11.05 -3.18
CA ASN A 149 1.46 10.65 -1.84
C ASN A 149 2.94 10.25 -1.83
N VAL A 150 3.75 10.93 -1.01
CA VAL A 150 5.14 10.54 -0.74
C VAL A 150 5.19 9.91 0.65
N MET A 151 5.52 8.63 0.73
CA MET A 151 5.77 7.92 1.98
C MET A 151 7.27 7.80 2.21
N THR A 152 7.75 8.29 3.34
CA THR A 152 9.14 8.13 3.79
C THR A 152 9.14 7.27 5.05
N LEU A 153 9.71 6.08 4.96
CA LEU A 153 9.86 5.15 6.07
C LEU A 153 11.27 5.27 6.64
N LYS A 154 11.39 5.80 7.86
CA LYS A 154 12.66 5.93 8.57
C LYS A 154 12.83 4.81 9.57
N ASN A 155 13.99 4.16 9.53
CA ASN A 155 14.45 3.23 10.57
C ASN A 155 15.12 4.05 11.69
N ASN A 156 14.52 4.07 12.88
CA ASN A 156 15.05 4.80 14.03
C ASN A 156 16.13 4.02 14.80
N THR A 157 16.34 2.75 14.47
CA THR A 157 17.34 1.90 15.11
C THR A 157 18.73 2.09 14.48
N ALA A 158 19.77 1.53 15.11
CA ALA A 158 21.13 1.57 14.58
C ALA A 158 21.41 0.49 13.52
N ALA A 159 20.65 -0.60 13.52
CA ALA A 159 20.85 -1.73 12.61
C ALA A 159 20.01 -1.55 11.34
N SER A 160 20.53 -1.97 10.19
CA SER A 160 19.75 -2.06 8.95
C SER A 160 18.62 -3.06 9.10
N ARG A 161 17.46 -2.75 8.51
CA ARG A 161 16.26 -3.57 8.54
C ARG A 161 15.67 -3.71 7.15
N LEU A 162 15.22 -4.92 6.80
CA LEU A 162 14.40 -5.14 5.62
C LEU A 162 12.95 -4.81 5.99
N ALA A 163 12.27 -4.05 5.14
CA ALA A 163 10.88 -3.70 5.36
C ALA A 163 10.07 -3.75 4.07
N PHE A 164 8.80 -4.13 4.22
CA PHE A 164 7.76 -3.80 3.24
C PHE A 164 7.06 -2.52 3.67
N LEU A 165 6.75 -1.66 2.70
CA LEU A 165 5.91 -0.49 2.84
C LEU A 165 4.83 -0.56 1.77
N LEU A 166 3.57 -0.51 2.16
CA LEU A 166 2.46 -0.66 1.22
C LEU A 166 1.47 0.50 1.36
N ARG A 167 0.79 0.77 0.26
CA ARG A 167 -0.37 1.64 0.17
C ARG A 167 -1.46 0.94 -0.62
N TYR A 168 -2.69 1.09 -0.16
CA TYR A 168 -3.79 0.23 -0.53
C TYR A 168 -5.07 1.05 -0.67
N ALA A 169 -5.93 0.70 -1.62
CA ALA A 169 -7.29 1.21 -1.72
C ALA A 169 -8.26 0.07 -2.05
N ASP A 170 -9.32 -0.04 -1.26
CA ASP A 170 -10.57 -0.66 -1.68
C ASP A 170 -11.22 0.28 -2.71
N THR A 171 -11.62 -0.28 -3.84
CA THR A 171 -12.20 0.52 -4.91
C THR A 171 -13.64 0.09 -5.06
N ASP A 172 -14.56 1.03 -4.87
CA ASP A 172 -15.98 0.89 -5.18
C ASP A 172 -16.32 1.98 -6.20
N ILE A 173 -15.88 1.80 -7.45
CA ILE A 173 -15.95 2.85 -8.47
C ILE A 173 -17.41 3.25 -8.71
N ASP A 174 -17.72 4.54 -8.56
CA ASP A 174 -19.07 5.09 -8.64
C ASP A 174 -20.08 4.39 -7.70
N GLY A 175 -19.59 3.86 -6.57
CA GLY A 175 -20.38 3.10 -5.61
C GLY A 175 -20.68 1.66 -6.01
N ASP A 176 -20.10 1.17 -7.12
CA ASP A 176 -20.19 -0.22 -7.55
C ASP A 176 -19.07 -1.05 -6.90
N VAL A 177 -19.45 -2.06 -6.13
CA VAL A 177 -18.53 -3.02 -5.49
C VAL A 177 -18.06 -4.11 -6.46
N SER A 178 -18.49 -4.11 -7.71
CA SER A 178 -18.14 -5.14 -8.70
C SER A 178 -17.33 -4.55 -9.84
N ASN A 179 -16.05 -4.28 -9.59
CA ASN A 179 -15.17 -3.66 -10.57
C ASN A 179 -14.30 -4.70 -11.30
N ASN A 180 -13.65 -4.27 -12.37
CA ASN A 180 -12.54 -4.99 -12.98
C ASN A 180 -11.24 -4.45 -12.40
N LEU A 181 -10.27 -5.33 -12.16
CA LEU A 181 -8.99 -4.95 -11.58
C LEU A 181 -7.83 -5.63 -12.31
N ASP A 182 -6.72 -4.93 -12.45
CA ASP A 182 -5.48 -5.48 -13.01
C ASP A 182 -4.26 -4.75 -12.43
N ALA A 183 -3.09 -5.36 -12.55
CA ALA A 183 -1.85 -4.82 -12.04
C ALA A 183 -0.66 -5.12 -12.94
N THR A 184 0.26 -4.18 -12.98
CA THR A 184 1.60 -4.30 -13.54
C THR A 184 2.62 -4.16 -12.41
N ASN A 185 3.92 -4.14 -12.72
CA ASN A 185 4.92 -3.84 -11.70
C ASN A 185 4.82 -2.39 -11.18
N GLU A 186 4.36 -1.45 -12.01
CA GLU A 186 4.41 -0.01 -11.70
C GLU A 186 3.05 0.56 -11.29
N SER A 187 1.95 -0.15 -11.57
CA SER A 187 0.61 0.36 -11.30
C SER A 187 -0.40 -0.75 -11.09
N ALA A 188 -1.42 -0.47 -10.28
CA ALA A 188 -2.63 -1.27 -10.17
C ALA A 188 -3.84 -0.39 -10.44
N SER A 189 -4.83 -0.93 -11.14
CA SER A 189 -6.00 -0.20 -11.59
C SER A 189 -7.28 -0.96 -11.27
N SER A 190 -8.34 -0.21 -11.00
CA SER A 190 -9.71 -0.70 -10.87
C SER A 190 -10.64 0.16 -11.72
N TRP A 191 -11.62 -0.43 -12.41
CA TRP A 191 -12.54 0.30 -13.29
C TRP A 191 -13.89 -0.41 -13.49
N ASN A 192 -14.90 0.37 -13.87
CA ASN A 192 -16.18 -0.14 -14.35
C ASN A 192 -16.14 -0.37 -15.87
N SER A 193 -16.63 -1.52 -16.33
CA SER A 193 -16.72 -1.81 -17.78
C SER A 193 -17.88 -1.07 -18.42
N VAL A 194 -17.63 -0.46 -19.57
CA VAL A 194 -18.66 0.12 -20.48
C VAL A 194 -19.75 -0.87 -20.91
N SER A 195 -19.51 -2.18 -20.75
CA SER A 195 -20.40 -3.26 -21.20
C SER A 195 -21.27 -3.84 -20.07
N THR A 196 -21.19 -3.33 -18.85
CA THR A 196 -22.07 -3.78 -17.76
C THR A 196 -23.47 -3.18 -17.92
N PRO A 197 -24.56 -3.96 -17.81
CA PRO A 197 -25.92 -3.51 -18.13
C PRO A 197 -26.53 -2.52 -17.12
N ASN A 198 -25.73 -2.00 -16.18
CA ASN A 198 -26.18 -0.99 -15.24
C ASN A 198 -26.27 0.33 -16.02
N GLU A 199 -27.48 0.83 -16.24
CA GLU A 199 -27.79 1.97 -17.12
C GLU A 199 -27.16 3.32 -16.68
N ASN A 200 -26.39 3.31 -15.59
CA ASN A 200 -25.61 4.43 -15.05
C ASN A 200 -24.09 4.14 -14.96
N ALA A 201 -23.58 3.01 -15.46
CA ALA A 201 -22.17 2.65 -15.38
C ALA A 201 -21.33 3.54 -16.32
N THR A 202 -20.95 4.71 -15.82
CA THR A 202 -19.85 5.45 -16.39
C THR A 202 -18.56 4.67 -16.21
N ALA A 203 -17.80 4.49 -17.29
CA ALA A 203 -16.54 3.76 -17.26
C ALA A 203 -15.41 4.64 -16.71
N HIS A 204 -15.43 4.82 -15.40
CA HIS A 204 -14.35 5.43 -14.67
C HIS A 204 -13.46 4.37 -14.05
N GLY A 205 -12.26 4.79 -13.64
CA GLY A 205 -11.38 3.96 -12.86
C GLY A 205 -10.41 4.75 -12.00
N LEU A 206 -9.81 4.04 -11.05
CA LEU A 206 -8.70 4.50 -10.23
C LEU A 206 -7.44 3.76 -10.65
N MET A 207 -6.33 4.47 -10.77
CA MET A 207 -5.00 3.89 -10.86
C MET A 207 -4.14 4.37 -9.70
N LEU A 208 -3.54 3.43 -8.97
CA LEU A 208 -2.37 3.67 -8.15
C LEU A 208 -1.14 3.42 -8.99
N GLN A 209 -0.24 4.40 -9.07
CA GLN A 209 0.97 4.30 -9.88
C GLN A 209 2.20 4.76 -9.10
N ASN A 210 3.30 4.01 -9.20
CA ASN A 210 4.59 4.50 -8.77
C ASN A 210 5.03 5.66 -9.69
N VAL A 211 5.15 6.87 -9.14
CA VAL A 211 5.55 8.09 -9.89
C VAL A 211 6.85 8.69 -9.36
N GLY A 212 7.54 7.97 -8.49
CA GLY A 212 8.85 8.34 -7.95
C GLY A 212 10.02 7.79 -8.75
N ILE A 213 11.24 8.20 -8.38
CA ILE A 213 12.45 7.53 -8.85
C ILE A 213 12.54 6.20 -8.08
N ALA A 214 12.43 5.07 -8.79
CA ALA A 214 12.49 3.73 -8.22
C ALA A 214 13.88 3.44 -7.60
N ARG A 215 14.08 3.88 -6.36
CA ARG A 215 15.27 3.55 -5.54
C ARG A 215 15.05 2.31 -4.66
N VAL A 216 13.87 1.73 -4.75
CA VAL A 216 13.42 0.57 -3.99
C VAL A 216 12.65 -0.34 -4.95
N THR A 217 12.76 -1.65 -4.75
CA THR A 217 11.96 -2.62 -5.51
C THR A 217 10.50 -2.43 -5.16
N HIS A 218 9.62 -2.51 -6.14
CA HIS A 218 8.20 -2.38 -5.91
C HIS A 218 7.41 -3.26 -6.89
N GLN A 219 6.17 -3.52 -6.51
CA GLN A 219 5.21 -4.29 -7.28
C GLN A 219 3.81 -3.81 -6.95
N ALA A 220 2.95 -3.72 -7.96
CA ALA A 220 1.53 -3.48 -7.75
C ALA A 220 0.74 -4.80 -7.72
N LEU A 221 -0.44 -4.75 -7.14
CA LEU A 221 -1.32 -5.90 -7.02
C LEU A 221 -2.79 -5.50 -7.12
N ALA A 222 -3.59 -6.45 -7.61
CA ALA A 222 -5.04 -6.43 -7.56
C ALA A 222 -5.50 -7.67 -6.79
N GLN A 223 -6.48 -7.51 -5.91
CA GLN A 223 -7.05 -8.57 -5.09
C GLN A 223 -8.56 -8.64 -5.30
N ASN A 224 -9.12 -9.84 -5.22
CA ASN A 224 -10.57 -10.10 -5.21
C ASN A 224 -11.13 -10.08 -3.77
N THR A 225 -10.56 -9.22 -2.92
CA THR A 225 -11.04 -8.96 -1.58
C THR A 225 -10.93 -7.46 -1.28
N PRO A 226 -11.93 -6.86 -0.63
CA PRO A 226 -11.91 -5.46 -0.22
C PRO A 226 -11.06 -5.20 1.03
N SER A 227 -10.43 -6.21 1.61
CA SER A 227 -9.56 -6.03 2.78
C SER A 227 -8.11 -5.81 2.36
N GLY A 228 -7.40 -4.95 3.11
CA GLY A 228 -5.97 -4.74 2.89
C GLY A 228 -5.14 -6.02 3.03
N PRO A 229 -4.03 -6.13 2.27
CA PRO A 229 -3.15 -7.30 2.36
C PRO A 229 -2.45 -7.36 3.71
N ASN A 230 -2.02 -8.55 4.16
CA ASN A 230 -1.15 -8.65 5.32
C ASN A 230 0.22 -8.02 5.00
N PRO A 231 0.68 -6.95 5.71
CA PRO A 231 1.94 -6.30 5.35
C PRO A 231 3.15 -7.23 5.33
N CYS A 232 3.17 -8.26 6.18
CA CYS A 232 4.28 -9.23 6.29
C CYS A 232 4.10 -10.47 5.43
N ASN A 233 3.04 -10.51 4.63
CA ASN A 233 2.87 -11.49 3.58
C ASN A 233 2.00 -10.90 2.46
N PRO A 234 2.42 -9.77 1.86
CA PRO A 234 1.53 -8.96 1.05
C PRO A 234 1.28 -9.58 -0.34
N PHE A 235 1.95 -10.70 -0.61
CA PHE A 235 1.94 -11.48 -1.83
C PHE A 235 1.25 -12.85 -1.67
N ALA A 236 0.68 -13.13 -0.49
CA ALA A 236 0.00 -14.40 -0.22
C ALA A 236 -1.20 -14.65 -1.14
N VAL A 237 -1.86 -13.57 -1.56
CA VAL A 237 -3.10 -13.59 -2.34
C VAL A 237 -2.83 -12.84 -3.65
N PHE A 238 -2.18 -13.52 -4.59
CA PHE A 238 -2.15 -13.12 -5.99
C PHE A 238 -3.19 -13.92 -6.75
N PRO A 239 -4.43 -13.42 -6.91
CA PRO A 239 -5.31 -14.01 -7.90
C PRO A 239 -4.70 -13.79 -9.29
N GLN A 240 -4.97 -14.69 -10.23
CA GLN A 240 -4.60 -14.43 -11.62
C GLN A 240 -5.41 -13.23 -12.12
N ALA A 241 -4.72 -12.12 -12.36
CA ALA A 241 -5.29 -10.94 -13.01
C ALA A 241 -5.37 -11.16 -14.54
N PRO A 242 -6.30 -10.50 -15.26
CA PRO A 242 -7.26 -9.51 -14.76
C PRO A 242 -8.40 -10.14 -13.97
N LEU A 243 -8.84 -9.44 -12.92
CA LEU A 243 -10.04 -9.74 -12.16
C LEU A 243 -11.22 -9.01 -12.78
N VAL A 244 -12.37 -9.67 -12.87
CA VAL A 244 -13.55 -9.14 -13.55
C VAL A 244 -14.75 -9.23 -12.63
N GLN A 245 -15.46 -8.12 -12.46
CA GLN A 245 -16.68 -8.02 -11.63
C GLN A 245 -16.50 -8.59 -10.22
N VAL A 246 -15.47 -8.13 -9.50
CA VAL A 246 -15.20 -8.54 -8.12
C VAL A 246 -15.22 -7.34 -7.19
N ASP A 247 -15.60 -7.62 -5.94
CA ASP A 247 -15.35 -6.74 -4.79
C ASP A 247 -13.90 -6.92 -4.36
N GLY A 248 -13.12 -5.87 -4.56
CA GLY A 248 -11.69 -6.01 -4.72
C GLY A 248 -10.94 -4.71 -4.52
N SER A 249 -9.63 -4.86 -4.52
CA SER A 249 -8.76 -3.80 -4.09
C SER A 249 -7.43 -3.78 -4.83
N ILE A 250 -6.80 -2.62 -4.80
CA ILE A 250 -5.51 -2.38 -5.45
C ILE A 250 -4.48 -1.90 -4.44
N ALA A 251 -3.22 -2.29 -4.62
CA ALA A 251 -2.14 -1.83 -3.77
C ALA A 251 -0.81 -1.68 -4.52
N LEU A 252 0.07 -0.87 -3.95
CA LEU A 252 1.49 -0.80 -4.31
C LEU A 252 2.32 -1.19 -3.09
N ILE A 253 3.22 -2.16 -3.28
CA ILE A 253 4.14 -2.65 -2.26
C ILE A 253 5.55 -2.24 -2.65
N TYR A 254 6.30 -1.72 -1.70
CA TYR A 254 7.70 -1.37 -1.81
C TYR A 254 8.51 -2.21 -0.84
N GLN A 255 9.64 -2.75 -1.30
CA GLN A 255 10.58 -3.50 -0.47
C GLN A 255 11.92 -2.75 -0.41
N ALA A 256 12.43 -2.54 0.79
CA ALA A 256 13.68 -1.81 0.98
C ALA A 256 14.50 -2.34 2.16
N PHE A 257 15.82 -2.40 1.98
CA PHE A 257 16.76 -2.39 3.10
C PHE A 257 16.94 -0.95 3.58
N VAL A 258 16.43 -0.65 4.77
CA VAL A 258 16.52 0.67 5.40
C VAL A 258 17.63 0.63 6.43
N GLY A 259 18.75 1.31 6.12
CA GLY A 259 19.88 1.45 7.04
C GLY A 259 19.49 2.13 8.36
N GLY A 260 20.28 1.89 9.41
CA GLY A 260 20.05 2.53 10.71
C GLY A 260 20.08 4.06 10.61
N GLY A 261 19.05 4.73 11.12
CA GLY A 261 18.88 6.18 11.04
C GLY A 261 18.53 6.74 9.65
N THR A 262 18.46 5.89 8.61
CA THR A 262 18.18 6.32 7.23
C THR A 262 16.71 6.11 6.85
N SER A 263 16.35 6.41 5.61
CA SER A 263 14.96 6.28 5.14
C SER A 263 14.86 5.69 3.75
N ALA A 264 13.80 4.94 3.52
CA ALA A 264 13.30 4.58 2.20
C ALA A 264 12.16 5.53 1.81
N ILE A 265 12.01 5.78 0.50
CA ILE A 265 10.98 6.67 -0.03
C ILE A 265 10.20 5.94 -1.11
N ALA A 266 8.87 5.95 -0.97
CA ALA A 266 7.91 5.55 -1.99
C ALA A 266 7.12 6.79 -2.44
N THR A 267 6.78 6.89 -3.72
CA THR A 267 5.96 7.99 -4.24
C THR A 267 4.90 7.45 -5.18
N ILE A 268 3.65 7.66 -4.79
CA ILE A 268 2.47 7.09 -5.43
C ILE A 268 1.61 8.23 -5.97
N GLY A 269 1.12 8.06 -7.19
CA GLY A 269 0.06 8.86 -7.78
C GLY A 269 -1.27 8.11 -7.75
N TYR A 270 -2.33 8.78 -7.30
CA TYR A 270 -3.72 8.34 -7.45
C TYR A 270 -4.32 9.13 -8.60
N ARG A 271 -4.72 8.44 -9.66
CA ARG A 271 -5.27 9.06 -10.87
C ARG A 271 -6.64 8.47 -11.18
N GLY A 272 -7.64 9.33 -11.29
CA GLY A 272 -8.89 8.96 -11.96
C GLY A 272 -8.71 8.93 -13.47
N PHE A 273 -9.41 8.04 -14.16
CA PHE A 273 -9.45 7.95 -15.62
C PHE A 273 -10.83 7.53 -16.12
#